data_AF-W1YQP3-F1
#
_entry.id   AF-W1YQP3-F1
#
_cell.length_a   1.000
_cell.length_b   1.000
_cell.length_c   1.000
_cell.angle_alpha   90.00
_cell.angle_beta   90.00
_cell.angle_gamma   90.00
#
_symmetry.space_group_name_H-M   'P 1'
#
loop_
_entity.id
_entity.type
_entity.pdbx_description
1 polymer ?
#
loop_
_entity_poly.entity_id
_entity_poly.type
_entity_poly.pdbx_seq_one_letter_code
_entity_poly.pdbx_strand_id
1 'polypeptide(L)'
;GVNCMKTEKLLEDLEVLIESSSRIPMTTKRMVEEDEIMRIIDSIQESLPLELEESRRIVADKDKVLADAQRQAETLIDQAKDYIAKLTA
;
A
#
# COMPACT_ATOMS: atom_id res chain seq x y z
N GLY A 1 2.27 0.90 4.73
CA GLY A 1 2.59 2.13 5.50
C GLY A 1 4.06 2.53 5.45
N VAL A 2 4.99 1.56 5.35
CA VAL A 2 6.44 1.81 5.24
C VAL A 2 6.97 1.47 3.84
N ASN A 3 6.34 0.52 3.14
CA ASN A 3 6.75 0.11 1.80
C ASN A 3 6.40 1.13 0.69
N CYS A 4 5.36 1.95 0.85
CA CYS A 4 5.01 3.03 -0.09
C CYS A 4 6.12 4.06 -0.27
N MET A 5 6.68 4.48 0.87
CA MET A 5 7.83 5.37 0.89
C MET A 5 9.08 4.72 0.26
N LYS A 6 9.17 3.38 0.18
CA LYS A 6 10.29 2.68 -0.45
C LYS A 6 10.18 2.69 -1.97
N THR A 7 9.00 2.42 -2.52
CA THR A 7 8.79 2.43 -3.98
C THR A 7 8.86 3.85 -4.53
N GLU A 8 8.28 4.83 -3.83
CA GLU A 8 8.39 6.26 -4.21
C GLU A 8 9.85 6.71 -4.29
N LYS A 9 10.66 6.36 -3.29
CA LYS A 9 12.09 6.69 -3.29
C LYS A 9 12.86 6.05 -4.45
N LEU A 10 12.54 4.80 -4.81
CA LEU A 10 13.18 4.14 -5.95
C LEU A 10 12.83 4.81 -7.28
N LEU A 11 11.61 5.36 -7.40
CA LEU A 11 11.22 6.16 -8.56
C LEU A 11 11.93 7.52 -8.60
N GLU A 12 12.11 8.17 -7.45
CA GLU A 12 12.93 9.39 -7.33
C GLU A 12 14.39 9.12 -7.69
N ASP A 13 14.97 8.02 -7.19
CA ASP A 13 16.35 7.62 -7.49
C ASP A 13 16.52 7.36 -9.00
N LEU A 14 15.52 6.76 -9.67
CA LEU A 14 15.49 6.58 -11.12
C LEU A 14 15.42 7.92 -11.87
N GLU A 15 14.59 8.85 -11.41
CA GLU A 15 14.48 10.17 -12.01
C GLU A 15 15.81 10.94 -11.90
N VAL A 16 16.41 10.94 -10.71
CA VAL A 16 17.73 11.54 -10.46
C VAL A 16 18.81 10.92 -11.34
N LEU A 17 18.81 9.59 -11.51
CA LEU A 17 19.75 8.90 -12.39
C LEU A 17 19.61 9.40 -13.84
N ILE A 18 18.38 9.52 -14.34
CA ILE A 18 18.12 10.02 -15.69
C ILE A 18 18.48 11.50 -15.83
N GLU A 19 18.20 12.33 -14.83
CA GLU A 19 18.49 13.76 -14.89
C GLU A 19 20.00 14.07 -14.82
N SER A 20 20.73 13.34 -13.99
CA SER A 20 22.18 13.49 -13.79
C SER A 20 23.01 12.84 -14.90
N SER A 21 22.41 11.94 -15.68
CA SER A 21 23.08 11.23 -16.77
C SER A 21 23.62 12.15 -17.88
N SER A 22 24.70 11.72 -18.51
CA SER A 22 25.36 12.52 -19.56
C SER A 22 24.51 12.61 -20.82
N ARG A 23 24.28 13.82 -21.33
CA ARG A 23 23.55 14.01 -22.60
C ARG A 23 24.44 13.71 -23.80
N ILE A 24 23.90 12.98 -24.77
CA ILE A 24 24.61 12.69 -26.03
C ILE A 24 24.43 13.89 -26.98
N PRO A 25 25.51 14.55 -27.46
CA PRO A 25 25.43 15.72 -28.33
C PRO A 25 24.58 15.47 -29.59
N MET A 26 23.86 16.51 -30.03
CA MET A 26 22.98 16.47 -31.21
C MET A 26 21.83 15.44 -31.14
N THR A 27 21.53 14.88 -29.95
CA THR A 27 20.39 13.97 -29.75
C THR A 27 19.56 14.39 -28.53
N THR A 28 18.37 13.81 -28.41
CA THR A 28 17.54 13.90 -27.19
C THR A 28 17.88 12.81 -26.16
N LYS A 29 18.86 11.96 -26.45
CA LYS A 29 19.19 10.78 -25.64
C LYS A 29 20.17 11.12 -24.51
N ARG A 30 20.15 10.25 -23.49
CA ARG A 30 21.03 10.27 -22.33
C ARG A 30 21.82 8.97 -22.27
N MET A 31 23.03 9.02 -21.73
CA MET A 31 23.91 7.88 -21.48
C MET A 31 23.84 7.52 -20.01
N VAL A 32 23.34 6.33 -19.72
CA VAL A 32 23.12 5.81 -18.36
C VAL A 32 23.93 4.53 -18.19
N GLU A 33 24.46 4.30 -16.99
CA GLU A 33 25.10 3.04 -16.66
C GLU A 33 24.05 1.91 -16.57
N GLU A 34 24.25 0.86 -17.37
CA GLU A 34 23.30 -0.26 -17.48
C GLU A 34 23.09 -0.96 -16.13
N ASP A 35 24.18 -1.27 -15.43
CA ASP A 35 24.11 -1.97 -14.14
C ASP A 35 23.41 -1.14 -13.05
N GLU A 36 23.50 0.19 -13.11
CA GLU A 36 22.84 1.08 -12.16
C GLU A 36 21.32 1.16 -12.42
N ILE A 37 20.92 1.40 -13.67
CA ILE A 37 19.49 1.48 -14.00
C ILE A 37 18.79 0.13 -13.80
N MET A 38 19.45 -0.98 -14.13
CA MET A 38 18.88 -2.31 -13.95
C MET A 38 18.64 -2.63 -12.46
N ARG A 39 19.58 -2.28 -11.57
CA ARG A 39 19.40 -2.47 -10.12
C ARG A 39 18.20 -1.72 -9.55
N ILE A 40 17.97 -0.49 -10.03
CA ILE A 40 16.82 0.31 -9.59
C ILE A 40 15.52 -0.32 -10.10
N ILE A 41 15.48 -0.73 -11.37
CA ILE A 41 14.31 -1.41 -11.97
C ILE A 41 13.97 -2.69 -11.21
N ASP A 42 14.96 -3.54 -10.93
CA ASP A 42 14.75 -4.79 -10.18
C ASP A 42 14.19 -4.51 -8.78
N SER A 43 14.74 -3.50 -8.10
CA SER A 43 14.26 -3.09 -6.77
C SER A 43 12.80 -2.61 -6.79
N ILE A 44 12.39 -1.88 -7.83
CA ILE A 44 10.99 -1.44 -8.02
C ILE A 44 10.07 -2.64 -8.27
N GLN A 45 10.51 -3.58 -9.12
CA GLN A 45 9.74 -4.79 -9.42
C GLN A 45 9.53 -5.66 -8.19
N GLU A 46 10.49 -5.69 -7.26
CA GLU A 46 10.35 -6.39 -5.99
C GLU A 46 9.45 -5.64 -4.99
N SER A 47 9.59 -4.31 -4.88
CA SER A 47 8.89 -3.54 -3.84
C SER A 47 7.40 -3.31 -4.16
N LEU A 48 7.08 -3.05 -5.42
CA LEU A 48 5.76 -2.59 -5.83
C LEU A 48 4.65 -3.64 -5.63
N PRO A 49 4.82 -4.94 -5.97
CA PRO A 49 3.82 -5.96 -5.70
C PRO A 49 3.56 -6.17 -4.21
N LEU A 50 4.63 -6.21 -3.40
CA LEU A 50 4.57 -6.39 -1.94
C LEU A 50 3.76 -5.27 -1.28
N GLU A 51 4.01 -4.03 -1.70
CA GLU A 51 3.33 -2.86 -1.20
C GLU A 51 1.84 -2.82 -1.56
N LEU A 52 1.51 -3.18 -2.80
CA LEU A 52 0.13 -3.30 -3.25
C LEU A 52 -0.63 -4.38 -2.47
N GLU A 53 0.02 -5.50 -2.15
CA GLU A 53 -0.57 -6.55 -1.34
C GLU A 53 -0.79 -6.11 0.11
N GLU A 54 0.20 -5.46 0.73
CA GLU A 54 0.07 -4.89 2.08
C GLU A 54 -1.09 -3.90 2.14
N SER A 55 -1.20 -3.02 1.14
CA SER A 55 -2.28 -2.03 1.04
C SER A 55 -3.65 -2.69 0.92
N ARG A 56 -3.78 -3.72 0.07
CA ARG A 56 -5.02 -4.52 -0.03
C ARG A 56 -5.37 -5.20 1.29
N ARG A 57 -4.39 -5.76 2.00
CA ARG A 57 -4.60 -6.41 3.29
C ARG A 57 -5.12 -5.42 4.33
N ILE A 58 -4.50 -4.24 4.43
CA ILE A 58 -4.93 -3.19 5.36
C ILE A 58 -6.40 -2.78 5.11
N VAL A 59 -6.79 -2.64 3.84
CA VAL A 59 -8.18 -2.31 3.49
C VAL A 59 -9.13 -3.45 3.88
N ALA A 60 -8.78 -4.70 3.58
CA ALA A 60 -9.60 -5.85 3.95
C ALA A 60 -9.75 -6.01 5.47
N ASP A 61 -8.68 -5.78 6.22
CA ASP A 61 -8.69 -5.84 7.69
C ASP A 61 -9.61 -4.76 8.27
N LYS A 62 -9.57 -3.55 7.72
CA LYS A 62 -10.47 -2.46 8.11
C LYS A 62 -11.94 -2.84 7.93
N ASP A 63 -12.29 -3.42 6.78
CA ASP A 63 -13.66 -3.82 6.48
C ASP A 63 -14.14 -4.95 7.41
N LYS A 64 -13.24 -5.88 7.73
CA LYS A 64 -13.52 -6.94 8.71
C LYS A 64 -13.77 -6.38 10.12
N VAL A 65 -12.92 -5.45 10.59
CA VAL A 65 -13.08 -4.80 11.90
C VAL A 65 -14.42 -4.08 11.99
N LEU A 66 -14.81 -3.35 10.94
CA LEU A 66 -16.10 -2.66 10.89
C LEU A 66 -17.27 -3.65 10.94
N ALA A 67 -17.21 -4.74 10.18
CA ALA A 67 -18.26 -5.77 10.19
C ALA A 67 -18.38 -6.49 11.54
N ASP A 68 -17.25 -6.78 12.20
CA ASP A 68 -17.24 -7.39 13.53
C ASP A 68 -17.82 -6.45 14.59
N ALA A 69 -17.49 -5.16 14.53
CA ALA A 69 -18.05 -4.15 15.44
C ALA A 69 -19.57 -4.01 15.27
N GLN A 70 -20.06 -4.01 14.02
CA GLN A 70 -21.49 -3.94 13.73
C GLN A 70 -22.25 -5.16 14.29
N ARG A 71 -21.73 -6.37 14.06
CA ARG A 71 -22.32 -7.60 14.62
C ARG A 71 -22.36 -7.60 16.14
N GLN A 72 -21.31 -7.11 16.79
CA GLN A 72 -21.27 -7.00 18.25
C GLN A 72 -22.32 -6.02 18.77
N ALA A 73 -22.49 -4.87 18.12
CA ALA A 73 -23.51 -3.89 18.48
C ALA A 73 -24.93 -4.46 18.34
N GLU A 74 -25.22 -5.15 17.24
CA GLU A 74 -26.50 -5.82 17.02
C GLU A 74 -26.77 -6.88 18.09
N THR A 75 -25.78 -7.72 18.39
CA THR A 75 -25.88 -8.74 19.44
C THR A 75 -26.19 -8.12 20.80
N LEU A 76 -25.53 -7.01 21.14
CA LEU A 76 -25.76 -6.27 22.38
C LEU A 76 -27.19 -5.72 22.46
N ILE A 77 -27.69 -5.16 21.37
CA ILE A 77 -29.06 -4.63 21.27
C ILE A 77 -30.08 -5.76 21.47
N ASP A 78 -29.87 -6.90 20.82
CA ASP A 78 -30.80 -8.03 20.92
C ASP A 78 -30.78 -8.66 22.32
N GLN A 79 -29.60 -8.81 22.93
CA GLN A 79 -29.48 -9.24 24.32
C GLN A 79 -30.20 -8.28 25.29
N ALA A 80 -30.09 -6.98 25.07
CA ALA A 80 -30.79 -5.98 25.88
C ALA A 80 -32.31 -6.09 25.73
N LYS A 81 -32.82 -6.28 24.51
CA LYS A 81 -34.25 -6.51 24.24
C LYS A 81 -34.76 -7.77 24.93
N ASP A 82 -34.03 -8.88 24.80
CA ASP A 82 -34.37 -10.15 25.44
C ASP A 82 -34.41 -10.04 26.96
N TYR A 83 -33.45 -9.31 27.54
CA TYR A 83 -33.41 -9.06 28.98
C TYR A 83 -34.62 -8.25 29.46
N ILE A 84 -34.98 -7.18 28.73
CA ILE A 84 -36.15 -6.36 29.03
C ILE A 84 -37.42 -7.22 28.93
N ALA A 85 -37.59 -8.01 27.87
CA ALA A 85 -38.75 -8.86 27.66
C ALA A 85 -38.94 -9.90 28.79
N LYS A 86 -37.85 -10.41 29.37
CA LYS A 86 -37.90 -11.33 30.52
C LYS A 86 -38.26 -10.65 31.83
N LEU A 87 -38.01 -9.34 31.97
CA LEU A 87 -38.31 -8.58 33.19
C LEU A 87 -39.75 -8.04 33.21
N THR A 88 -40.36 -7.84 32.04
CA THR A 88 -41.74 -7.36 31.91
C THR A 88 -42.77 -8.48 31.71
N ALA A 89 -42.35 -9.74 31.65
CA ALA A 89 -43.19 -10.94 31.68
C ALA A 89 -43.33 -11.47 33.11
#